data_AF-A0A4U1F7Y5-F1
#
_entry.id   AF-A0A4U1F7Y5-F1
#
_cell.length_a   1.000
_cell.length_b   1.000
_cell.length_c   1.000
_cell.angle_alpha   90.00
_cell.angle_beta   90.00
_cell.angle_gamma   90.00
#
_symmetry.space_group_name_H-M   'P 1'
#
loop_
_entity.id
_entity.type
_entity.pdbx_description
1 polymer ?
#
loop_
_entity_poly.entity_id
_entity_poly.type
_entity_poly.pdbx_seq_one_letter_code
_entity_poly.pdbx_strand_id
1 'polypeptide(L)'
;SALCSYNLKPSEYTTSSKASVLCPKLPVPASAPIPFFHRCAPVNISCYAKFAEALITFVSDNSVLHRLISGVMTSKEIILGLCLLSLVLSMILMVIIRYISRILVWILTILLILGSLGGTGVLWWLYAKQRKSPKETVIPEQLQVAEDNLRALLIYAISATVFTVILFLIMLVMRKRVALTIALFHVAGKVFIHLPLLVFQPFWTFLALVLFWVYWIMTLLFLGTTGSAVQNDQGFVEFKVSGPLQYMWWYHVVGLIWISEFILACQQMTVAGAVVTYYFTRDKRNLPFTPILASVNRLIRYHLGTVAKGSFIITLVKIPRMILMYIHSQLKGKENACARCVLKSCICCLWCLEKCLNYLN
;
A
#
# COMPACT_ATOMS: atom_id res chain seq x y z
N SER A 1 -6.09 12.75 -48.05
CA SER A 1 -6.29 14.21 -48.09
C SER A 1 -6.57 14.72 -46.68
N ALA A 2 -5.54 15.11 -45.91
CA ALA A 2 -5.72 15.73 -44.58
C ALA A 2 -4.42 16.25 -43.93
N LEU A 3 -3.34 16.50 -44.69
CA LEU A 3 -2.04 16.87 -44.11
C LEU A 3 -1.85 18.39 -43.96
N CYS A 4 -2.64 19.18 -44.68
CA CYS A 4 -2.64 20.63 -44.58
C CYS A 4 -3.62 21.09 -43.50
N SER A 5 -3.35 22.25 -42.90
CA SER A 5 -4.31 22.92 -42.02
C SER A 5 -5.67 23.10 -42.73
N TYR A 6 -6.81 23.11 -42.05
CA TYR A 6 -8.12 23.34 -42.70
C TYR A 6 -8.51 24.82 -42.79
N ASN A 7 -7.53 25.72 -42.70
CA ASN A 7 -7.75 27.16 -42.69
C ASN A 7 -8.11 27.75 -44.07
N LEU A 8 -7.95 26.98 -45.16
CA LEU A 8 -8.37 27.34 -46.52
C LEU A 8 -9.37 26.32 -47.05
N LYS A 9 -10.24 26.74 -47.97
CA LYS A 9 -11.12 25.81 -48.67
C LYS A 9 -10.29 24.89 -49.57
N PRO A 10 -10.70 23.63 -49.79
CA PRO A 10 -9.93 22.66 -50.60
C PRO A 10 -9.52 23.17 -51.99
N SER A 11 -10.35 24.02 -52.61
CA SER A 11 -10.10 24.63 -53.92
C SER A 11 -9.02 25.73 -53.91
N GLU A 12 -8.74 26.33 -52.76
CA GLU A 12 -7.80 27.45 -52.61
C GLU A 12 -6.36 26.98 -52.34
N TYR A 13 -6.17 25.69 -52.06
CA TYR A 13 -4.86 25.09 -51.78
C TYR A 13 -3.93 25.01 -53.01
N THR A 14 -4.47 25.05 -54.22
CA THR A 14 -3.69 24.99 -55.47
C THR A 14 -3.30 26.37 -56.00
N THR A 15 -3.94 27.43 -55.52
CA THR A 15 -3.82 28.80 -56.08
C THR A 15 -3.26 29.81 -55.09
N SER A 16 -3.45 29.60 -53.79
CA SER A 16 -3.01 30.54 -52.75
C SER A 16 -1.52 30.41 -52.45
N SER A 17 -0.79 31.52 -52.44
CA SER A 17 0.63 31.55 -52.02
C SER A 17 0.84 31.09 -50.58
N LYS A 18 -0.18 31.22 -49.73
CA LYS A 18 -0.19 30.76 -48.33
C LYS A 18 -0.30 29.24 -48.18
N ALA A 19 -0.66 28.53 -49.25
CA ALA A 19 -0.75 27.06 -49.24
C ALA A 19 0.59 26.40 -48.89
N SER A 20 1.71 26.99 -49.33
CA SER A 20 3.07 26.51 -49.04
C SER A 20 3.45 26.52 -47.56
N VAL A 21 2.79 27.36 -46.75
CA VAL A 21 3.00 27.48 -45.30
C VAL A 21 1.99 26.61 -44.53
N LEU A 22 0.81 26.40 -45.11
CA LEU A 22 -0.29 25.64 -44.48
C LEU A 22 -0.23 24.13 -44.77
N CYS A 23 0.62 23.72 -45.70
CA CYS A 23 0.89 22.33 -46.03
C CYS A 23 2.33 21.93 -45.67
N PRO A 24 2.58 20.67 -45.26
CA PRO A 24 3.92 20.19 -45.04
C PRO A 24 4.73 20.14 -46.34
N LYS A 25 6.04 20.43 -46.24
CA LYS A 25 6.97 20.34 -47.37
C LYS A 25 7.10 18.87 -47.82
N LEU A 26 7.02 18.65 -49.12
CA LEU A 26 7.18 17.32 -49.73
C LEU A 26 8.68 16.92 -49.77
N PRO A 27 9.00 15.62 -49.66
CA PRO A 27 8.09 14.49 -49.48
C PRO A 27 7.64 14.32 -48.02
N VAL A 28 6.34 14.07 -47.81
CA VAL A 28 5.82 13.72 -46.47
C VAL A 28 6.16 12.25 -46.20
N PRO A 29 6.90 11.93 -45.13
CA PRO A 29 7.19 10.55 -44.75
C PRO A 29 5.90 9.79 -44.48
N ALA A 30 5.83 8.52 -44.88
CA ALA A 30 4.70 7.68 -44.55
C ALA A 30 4.53 7.59 -43.02
N SER A 31 3.29 7.71 -42.54
CA SER A 31 2.94 7.59 -41.13
C SER A 31 1.71 6.72 -40.96
N ALA A 32 1.71 5.86 -39.95
CA ALA A 32 0.59 5.01 -39.58
C ALA A 32 0.03 5.46 -38.21
N PRO A 33 -1.27 5.31 -37.96
CA PRO A 33 -1.84 5.53 -36.63
C PRO A 33 -1.27 4.49 -35.67
N ILE A 34 -0.79 4.92 -34.49
CA ILE A 34 -0.42 3.98 -33.43
C ILE A 34 -1.72 3.48 -32.77
N PRO A 35 -1.94 2.17 -32.61
CA PRO A 35 -3.20 1.64 -32.05
C PRO A 35 -3.56 2.18 -30.66
N PHE A 36 -2.54 2.56 -29.88
CA PHE A 36 -2.67 2.96 -28.47
C PHE A 36 -2.51 4.46 -28.25
N PHE A 37 -2.08 5.23 -29.25
CA PHE A 37 -1.93 6.67 -29.11
C PHE A 37 -2.61 7.26 -30.31
N HIS A 38 -3.66 8.08 -30.11
CA HIS A 38 -4.44 8.75 -31.16
C HIS A 38 -3.59 9.76 -31.98
N ARG A 39 -2.46 9.30 -32.52
CA ARG A 39 -1.39 10.03 -33.15
C ARG A 39 -0.81 9.17 -34.26
N CYS A 40 -0.46 9.84 -35.35
CA CYS A 40 0.27 9.21 -36.43
C CYS A 40 1.76 9.22 -36.06
N ALA A 41 2.42 8.10 -36.29
CA ALA A 41 3.86 8.00 -36.12
C ALA A 41 4.49 7.42 -37.40
N PRO A 42 5.74 7.79 -37.71
CA PRO A 42 6.39 7.37 -38.94
C PRO A 42 6.42 5.84 -39.03
N VAL A 43 6.18 5.27 -40.21
CA VAL A 43 6.20 3.79 -40.39
C VAL A 43 7.62 3.25 -40.38
N ASN A 44 8.61 4.12 -40.64
CA ASN A 44 10.00 3.74 -40.75
C ASN A 44 10.59 3.41 -39.36
N ILE A 45 10.92 2.14 -39.14
CA ILE A 45 11.43 1.62 -37.86
C ILE A 45 12.73 2.33 -37.43
N SER A 46 13.53 2.81 -38.40
CA SER A 46 14.75 3.58 -38.15
C SER A 46 14.53 4.88 -37.37
N CYS A 47 13.33 5.48 -37.44
CA CYS A 47 12.97 6.65 -36.62
C CYS A 47 12.79 6.27 -35.14
N TYR A 48 12.21 5.09 -34.87
CA TYR A 48 12.09 4.57 -33.51
C TYR A 48 13.40 4.00 -32.99
N ALA A 49 14.38 3.67 -33.82
CA ALA A 49 15.69 3.21 -33.35
C ALA A 49 16.32 4.25 -32.43
N LYS A 50 16.26 5.55 -32.80
CA LYS A 50 16.71 6.65 -31.94
C LYS A 50 15.87 6.83 -30.68
N PHE A 51 14.55 6.58 -30.76
CA PHE A 51 13.68 6.62 -29.58
C PHE A 51 13.94 5.45 -28.63
N ALA A 52 14.16 4.25 -29.16
CA ALA A 52 14.51 3.07 -28.39
C ALA A 52 15.89 3.24 -27.75
N GLU A 53 16.86 3.79 -28.47
CA GLU A 53 18.16 4.17 -27.93
C GLU A 53 18.03 5.23 -26.83
N ALA A 54 17.21 6.26 -27.02
CA ALA A 54 16.90 7.29 -26.01
C ALA A 54 16.17 6.71 -24.78
N LEU A 55 15.26 5.76 -24.98
CA LEU A 55 14.56 5.07 -23.90
C LEU A 55 15.50 4.14 -23.14
N ILE A 56 16.37 3.41 -23.83
CA ILE A 56 17.41 2.55 -23.24
C ILE A 56 18.41 3.40 -22.46
N THR A 57 18.85 4.53 -23.01
CA THR A 57 19.73 5.48 -22.28
C THR A 57 19.00 6.10 -21.10
N PHE A 58 17.74 6.54 -21.22
CA PHE A 58 16.97 7.04 -20.07
C PHE A 58 16.79 6.00 -18.96
N VAL A 59 16.47 4.75 -19.33
CA VAL A 59 16.35 3.63 -18.39
C VAL A 59 17.71 3.33 -17.76
N SER A 60 18.79 3.32 -18.54
CA SER A 60 20.17 3.06 -18.11
C SER A 60 20.74 4.16 -17.21
N ASP A 61 20.52 5.43 -17.56
CA ASP A 61 20.96 6.61 -16.80
C ASP A 61 20.27 6.65 -15.45
N ASN A 62 19.01 6.23 -15.39
CA ASN A 62 18.32 6.04 -14.14
C ASN A 62 18.73 4.71 -13.51
N SER A 63 19.91 4.72 -12.86
CA SER A 63 20.50 3.55 -12.20
C SER A 63 19.54 2.79 -11.28
N VAL A 64 18.55 3.47 -10.69
CA VAL A 64 17.49 2.84 -9.89
C VAL A 64 16.54 2.03 -10.77
N LEU A 65 16.05 2.63 -11.85
CA LEU A 65 15.06 2.05 -12.75
C LEU A 65 15.65 0.86 -13.53
N HIS A 66 16.89 0.99 -14.02
CA HIS A 66 17.60 -0.12 -14.65
C HIS A 66 17.78 -1.31 -13.69
N ARG A 67 18.22 -1.05 -12.45
CA ARG A 67 18.40 -2.08 -11.42
C ARG A 67 17.08 -2.78 -11.07
N LEU A 68 15.97 -2.04 -11.00
CA LEU A 68 14.65 -2.62 -10.75
C LEU A 68 14.19 -3.54 -11.88
N ILE A 69 14.24 -3.07 -13.14
CA ILE A 69 13.79 -3.89 -14.28
C ILE A 69 14.70 -5.11 -14.48
N SER A 70 16.01 -4.91 -14.45
CA SER A 70 16.99 -5.99 -14.59
C SER A 70 16.84 -7.02 -13.46
N GLY A 71 16.61 -6.57 -12.23
CA GLY A 71 16.36 -7.44 -11.08
C GLY A 71 15.09 -8.29 -11.24
N VAL A 72 13.99 -7.69 -11.71
CA VAL A 72 12.73 -8.39 -11.97
C VAL A 72 12.88 -9.40 -13.11
N MET A 73 13.51 -9.02 -14.22
CA MET A 73 13.66 -9.90 -15.38
C MET A 73 14.55 -11.11 -15.09
N THR A 74 15.64 -10.90 -14.34
CA THR A 74 16.55 -11.99 -13.95
C THR A 74 15.89 -12.95 -12.95
N SER A 75 15.03 -12.43 -12.07
CA SER A 75 14.45 -13.20 -10.96
C SER A 75 13.01 -13.64 -11.21
N LYS A 76 12.46 -13.48 -12.42
CA LYS A 76 11.02 -13.68 -12.69
C LYS A 76 10.49 -15.05 -12.26
N GLU A 77 11.25 -16.12 -12.50
CA GLU A 77 10.85 -17.49 -12.15
C GLU A 77 10.89 -17.70 -10.64
N ILE A 78 11.88 -17.10 -9.96
CA ILE A 78 12.02 -17.13 -8.51
C ILE A 78 10.88 -16.32 -7.86
N ILE A 79 10.57 -15.14 -8.39
CA ILE A 79 9.47 -14.30 -7.92
C ILE A 79 8.15 -15.05 -8.07
N LEU A 80 7.89 -15.65 -9.24
CA LEU A 80 6.68 -16.43 -9.48
C LEU A 80 6.59 -17.65 -8.55
N GLY A 81 7.71 -18.36 -8.35
CA GLY A 81 7.82 -19.47 -7.40
C GLY A 81 7.54 -19.03 -5.95
N LEU A 82 8.12 -17.91 -5.50
CA LEU A 82 7.88 -17.36 -4.16
C LEU A 82 6.45 -16.86 -3.98
N CYS A 83 5.84 -16.26 -5.00
CA CYS A 83 4.44 -15.85 -4.97
C CYS A 83 3.51 -17.06 -4.84
N LEU A 84 3.75 -18.12 -5.62
CA LEU A 84 2.99 -19.37 -5.54
C LEU A 84 3.18 -20.05 -4.18
N LEU A 85 4.42 -20.14 -3.70
CA LEU A 85 4.74 -20.68 -2.37
C LEU A 85 4.04 -19.87 -1.27
N SER A 86 4.08 -18.54 -1.34
CA SER A 86 3.39 -17.65 -0.39
C SER A 86 1.88 -17.85 -0.41
N LEU A 87 1.28 -18.07 -1.59
CA LEU A 87 -0.13 -18.39 -1.73
C LEU A 87 -0.45 -19.71 -1.03
N VAL A 88 0.27 -20.78 -1.35
CA VAL A 88 0.08 -22.10 -0.74
C VAL A 88 0.28 -22.05 0.78
N LEU A 89 1.33 -21.38 1.24
CA LEU A 89 1.59 -21.18 2.67
C LEU A 89 0.48 -20.36 3.33
N SER A 90 -0.07 -19.34 2.68
CA SER A 90 -1.19 -18.55 3.22
C SER A 90 -2.47 -19.39 3.34
N MET A 91 -2.74 -20.27 2.37
CA MET A 91 -3.85 -21.22 2.41
C MET A 91 -3.71 -22.21 3.57
N ILE A 92 -2.51 -22.80 3.69
CA ILE A 92 -2.16 -23.72 4.77
C ILE A 92 -2.26 -23.00 6.13
N LEU A 93 -1.70 -21.80 6.25
CA LEU A 93 -1.75 -20.99 7.46
C LEU A 93 -3.20 -20.67 7.86
N MET A 94 -4.08 -20.37 6.90
CA MET A 94 -5.49 -20.13 7.18
C MET A 94 -6.17 -21.35 7.81
N VAL A 95 -5.83 -22.56 7.36
CA VAL A 95 -6.32 -23.82 7.93
C VAL A 95 -5.67 -24.09 9.30
N ILE A 96 -4.36 -23.90 9.42
CA ILE A 96 -3.58 -24.15 10.65
C ILE A 96 -3.99 -23.20 11.78
N ILE A 97 -4.24 -21.91 11.49
CA ILE A 97 -4.67 -20.91 12.47
C ILE A 97 -5.92 -21.40 13.23
N ARG A 98 -6.79 -22.20 12.61
CA ARG A 98 -7.94 -22.78 13.32
C ARG A 98 -7.52 -23.69 14.48
N TYR A 99 -6.62 -24.63 14.23
CA TYR A 99 -6.21 -25.65 15.20
C TYR A 99 -5.27 -25.07 16.25
N ILE A 100 -4.38 -24.16 15.84
CA ILE A 100 -3.39 -23.59 16.73
C ILE A 100 -3.91 -22.32 17.40
N SER A 101 -4.98 -21.65 16.98
CA SER A 101 -5.43 -20.37 17.60
C SER A 101 -5.49 -20.39 19.13
N ARG A 102 -6.05 -21.46 19.72
CA ARG A 102 -6.04 -21.64 21.18
C ARG A 102 -4.63 -21.80 21.72
N ILE A 103 -3.85 -22.72 21.14
CA ILE A 103 -2.47 -23.02 21.55
C ILE A 103 -1.57 -21.79 21.41
N LEU A 104 -1.62 -21.10 20.27
CA LEU A 104 -0.89 -19.89 19.91
C LEU A 104 -1.14 -18.77 20.91
N VAL A 105 -2.42 -18.51 21.25
CA VAL A 105 -2.75 -17.48 22.24
C VAL A 105 -2.17 -17.82 23.61
N TRP A 106 -2.26 -19.08 24.06
CA TRP A 106 -1.64 -19.51 25.33
C TRP A 106 -0.11 -19.45 25.31
N ILE A 107 0.53 -19.89 24.22
CA ILE A 107 1.99 -19.81 24.05
C ILE A 107 2.46 -18.37 24.11
N LEU A 108 1.85 -17.46 23.33
CA LEU A 108 2.22 -16.04 23.33
C LEU A 108 2.00 -15.39 24.70
N THR A 109 0.90 -15.76 25.37
CA THR A 109 0.59 -15.27 26.71
C THR A 109 1.62 -15.75 27.74
N ILE A 110 1.98 -17.04 27.72
CA ILE A 110 2.98 -17.63 28.62
C ILE A 110 4.37 -17.04 28.33
N LEU A 111 4.74 -16.93 27.06
CA LEU A 111 6.02 -16.34 26.63
C LEU A 111 6.15 -14.90 27.11
N LEU A 112 5.08 -14.09 26.99
CA LEU A 112 5.07 -12.71 27.47
C LEU A 112 5.25 -12.63 28.99
N ILE A 113 4.56 -13.49 29.76
CA ILE A 113 4.72 -13.55 31.22
C ILE A 113 6.14 -13.97 31.59
N LEU A 114 6.63 -15.08 31.04
CA LEU A 114 7.95 -15.62 31.35
C LEU A 114 9.07 -14.65 30.93
N GLY A 115 8.93 -13.99 29.78
CA GLY A 115 9.87 -12.96 29.33
C GLY A 115 9.90 -11.76 30.27
N SER A 116 8.74 -11.29 30.74
CA SER A 116 8.66 -10.16 31.68
C SER A 116 9.22 -10.51 33.06
N LEU A 117 8.90 -11.69 33.58
CA LEU A 117 9.45 -12.22 34.84
C LEU A 117 10.97 -12.44 34.75
N GLY A 118 11.43 -13.06 33.66
CA GLY A 118 12.84 -13.31 33.41
C GLY A 118 13.64 -12.02 33.27
N GLY A 119 13.16 -11.06 32.47
CA GLY A 119 13.80 -9.75 32.29
C GLY A 119 13.89 -8.98 33.61
N THR A 120 12.80 -8.98 34.39
CA THR A 120 12.79 -8.34 35.73
C THR A 120 13.75 -9.05 36.69
N GLY A 121 13.78 -10.39 36.68
CA GLY A 121 14.69 -11.19 37.50
C GLY A 121 16.17 -10.94 37.17
N VAL A 122 16.51 -10.85 35.88
CA VAL A 122 17.87 -10.52 35.43
C VAL A 122 18.27 -9.11 35.88
N LEU A 123 17.38 -8.11 35.75
CA LEU A 123 17.68 -6.74 36.21
C LEU A 123 17.92 -6.68 37.72
N TRP A 124 17.12 -7.39 38.53
CA TRP A 124 17.34 -7.49 39.97
C TRP A 124 18.63 -8.25 40.33
N TRP A 125 18.95 -9.31 39.59
CA TRP A 125 20.19 -10.05 39.78
C TRP A 125 21.42 -9.20 39.45
N LEU A 126 21.40 -8.46 38.35
CA LEU A 126 22.46 -7.51 37.97
C LEU A 126 22.63 -6.41 39.00
N TYR A 127 21.53 -5.83 39.50
CA TYR A 127 21.57 -4.84 40.58
C TYR A 127 22.19 -5.41 41.86
N ALA A 128 21.77 -6.61 42.29
CA ALA A 128 22.30 -7.26 43.48
C ALA A 128 23.79 -7.62 43.35
N LYS A 129 24.21 -8.09 42.16
CA LYS A 129 25.60 -8.39 41.85
C LYS A 129 26.46 -7.13 41.89
N GLN A 130 26.03 -6.06 41.24
CA GLN A 130 26.78 -4.78 41.22
C GLN A 130 26.85 -4.13 42.60
N ARG A 131 25.79 -4.26 43.42
CA ARG A 131 25.77 -3.75 44.80
C ARG A 131 26.72 -4.50 45.74
N LYS A 132 26.94 -5.81 45.51
CA LYS A 132 27.82 -6.65 46.34
C LYS A 132 29.29 -6.65 45.90
N SER A 133 29.61 -6.12 44.72
CA SER A 133 31.00 -6.07 44.25
C SER A 133 31.84 -5.18 45.19
N PRO A 134 33.02 -5.64 45.65
CA PRO A 134 33.90 -4.84 46.49
C PRO A 134 34.25 -3.52 45.78
N LYS A 135 34.15 -2.39 46.50
CA LYS A 135 34.58 -1.07 46.02
C LYS A 135 36.10 -0.86 46.18
N GLU A 136 36.85 -1.93 46.47
CA GLU A 136 38.29 -1.86 46.69
C GLU A 136 39.01 -1.68 45.35
N THR A 137 39.72 -0.56 45.20
CA THR A 137 40.59 -0.15 44.07
C THR A 137 39.92 0.53 42.86
N VAL A 138 39.21 1.66 43.06
CA VAL A 138 38.67 2.46 41.95
C VAL A 138 38.98 3.96 42.10
N ILE A 139 39.49 4.58 41.03
CA ILE A 139 39.76 6.03 40.88
C ILE A 139 38.48 6.85 41.12
N PRO A 140 38.51 8.03 41.76
CA PRO A 140 37.30 8.80 42.11
C PRO A 140 36.31 9.03 40.96
N GLU A 141 36.81 9.23 39.74
CA GLU A 141 36.01 9.43 38.52
C GLU A 141 35.24 8.16 38.11
N GLN A 142 35.85 6.97 38.25
CA GLN A 142 35.20 5.69 37.96
C GLN A 142 34.19 5.27 39.04
N LEU A 143 34.35 5.77 40.28
CA LEU A 143 33.40 5.54 41.37
C LEU A 143 32.07 6.26 41.11
N GLN A 144 32.11 7.51 40.60
CA GLN A 144 30.90 8.27 40.24
C GLN A 144 30.12 7.57 39.12
N VAL A 145 30.81 7.13 38.07
CA VAL A 145 30.19 6.38 36.96
C VAL A 145 29.57 5.06 37.43
N ALA A 146 30.23 4.34 38.34
CA ALA A 146 29.69 3.10 38.92
C ALA A 146 28.43 3.34 39.78
N GLU A 147 28.38 4.46 40.50
CA GLU A 147 27.23 4.83 41.32
C GLU A 147 26.03 5.31 40.49
N ASP A 148 26.29 6.06 39.42
CA ASP A 148 25.25 6.46 38.45
C ASP A 148 24.70 5.25 37.70
N ASN A 149 25.55 4.30 37.31
CA ASN A 149 25.13 3.04 36.70
C ASN A 149 24.27 2.20 37.67
N LEU A 150 24.61 2.18 38.97
CA LEU A 150 23.83 1.50 39.99
C LEU A 150 22.44 2.15 40.17
N ARG A 151 22.38 3.49 40.19
CA ARG A 151 21.13 4.25 40.24
C ARG A 151 20.29 4.00 38.99
N ALA A 152 20.89 3.98 37.81
CA ALA A 152 20.20 3.66 36.55
C ALA A 152 19.63 2.24 36.56
N LEU A 153 20.42 1.24 37.00
CA LEU A 153 19.95 -0.15 37.14
C LEU A 153 18.79 -0.29 38.13
N LEU A 154 18.82 0.46 39.25
CA LEU A 154 17.73 0.49 40.21
C LEU A 154 16.45 1.10 39.61
N ILE A 155 16.57 2.21 38.89
CA ILE A 155 15.43 2.85 38.21
C ILE A 155 14.85 1.88 37.16
N TYR A 156 15.70 1.24 36.36
CA TYR A 156 15.25 0.25 35.37
C TYR A 156 14.59 -0.97 36.02
N ALA A 157 15.15 -1.52 37.10
CA ALA A 157 14.56 -2.65 37.82
C ALA A 157 13.19 -2.32 38.42
N ILE A 158 13.03 -1.13 39.03
CA ILE A 158 11.73 -0.67 39.55
C ILE A 158 10.74 -0.41 38.42
N SER A 159 11.18 0.19 37.31
CA SER A 159 10.30 0.40 36.16
C SER A 159 9.82 -0.93 35.54
N ALA A 160 10.69 -1.93 35.47
CA ALA A 160 10.38 -3.26 34.94
C ALA A 160 9.43 -4.04 35.87
N THR A 161 9.56 -3.92 37.19
CA THR A 161 8.60 -4.54 38.14
C THR A 161 7.22 -3.90 38.00
N VAL A 162 7.14 -2.57 37.97
CA VAL A 162 5.86 -1.85 37.78
C VAL A 162 5.21 -2.26 36.46
N PHE A 163 5.98 -2.29 35.37
CA PHE A 163 5.48 -2.74 34.07
C PHE A 163 4.99 -4.20 34.10
N THR A 164 5.74 -5.11 34.73
CA THR A 164 5.35 -6.53 34.87
C THR A 164 4.07 -6.67 35.69
N VAL A 165 3.90 -5.92 36.78
CA VAL A 165 2.67 -5.92 37.59
C VAL A 165 1.48 -5.40 36.78
N ILE A 166 1.65 -4.28 36.05
CA ILE A 166 0.60 -3.73 35.18
C ILE A 166 0.21 -4.74 34.10
N LEU A 167 1.18 -5.36 33.42
CA LEU A 167 0.90 -6.39 32.41
C LEU A 167 0.14 -7.57 32.99
N PHE A 168 0.54 -8.05 34.18
CA PHE A 168 -0.14 -9.16 34.85
C PHE A 168 -1.58 -8.79 35.23
N LEU A 169 -1.81 -7.58 35.76
CA LEU A 169 -3.16 -7.08 36.05
C LEU A 169 -4.02 -6.98 34.79
N ILE A 170 -3.49 -6.42 33.69
CA ILE A 170 -4.18 -6.36 32.40
C ILE A 170 -4.54 -7.77 31.93
N MET A 171 -3.61 -8.71 32.03
CA MET A 171 -3.86 -10.10 31.65
C MET A 171 -4.95 -10.78 32.48
N LEU A 172 -4.97 -10.58 33.79
CA LEU A 172 -6.02 -11.11 34.66
C LEU A 172 -7.40 -10.55 34.29
N VAL A 173 -7.48 -9.24 34.06
CA VAL A 173 -8.72 -8.56 33.64
C VAL A 173 -9.16 -9.04 32.26
N MET A 174 -8.21 -9.19 31.33
CA MET A 174 -8.49 -9.62 29.97
C MET A 174 -8.77 -11.12 29.84
N ARG A 175 -8.60 -11.95 30.88
CA ARG A 175 -8.83 -13.41 30.80
C ARG A 175 -10.19 -13.78 30.18
N LYS A 176 -11.26 -13.06 30.57
CA LYS A 176 -12.61 -13.26 30.00
C LYS A 176 -12.67 -12.85 28.52
N ARG A 177 -12.00 -11.74 28.16
CA ARG A 177 -11.90 -11.26 26.76
C ARG A 177 -11.09 -12.22 25.90
N VAL A 178 -9.98 -12.76 26.41
CA VAL A 178 -9.14 -13.76 25.73
C VAL A 178 -9.94 -15.03 25.42
N ALA A 179 -10.74 -15.51 26.38
CA ALA A 179 -11.62 -16.65 26.15
C ALA A 179 -12.66 -16.38 25.05
N LEU A 180 -13.28 -15.19 25.04
CA LEU A 180 -14.19 -14.78 23.98
C LEU A 180 -13.48 -14.73 22.62
N THR A 181 -12.29 -14.14 22.55
CA THR A 181 -11.50 -14.06 21.31
C THR A 181 -11.11 -15.45 20.78
N ILE A 182 -10.74 -16.40 21.65
CA ILE A 182 -10.48 -17.79 21.25
C ILE A 182 -11.76 -18.42 20.66
N ALA A 183 -12.92 -18.19 21.28
CA ALA A 183 -14.19 -18.68 20.75
C ALA A 183 -14.51 -18.05 19.38
N LEU A 184 -14.26 -16.75 19.20
CA LEU A 184 -14.44 -16.06 17.92
C LEU A 184 -13.52 -16.64 16.83
N PHE A 185 -12.25 -16.90 17.13
CA PHE A 185 -11.33 -17.55 16.17
C PHE A 185 -11.76 -18.96 15.81
N HIS A 186 -12.23 -19.74 16.78
CA HIS A 186 -12.75 -21.08 16.53
C HIS A 186 -14.00 -21.04 15.61
N VAL A 187 -14.92 -20.11 15.86
CA VAL A 187 -16.11 -19.90 15.02
C VAL A 187 -15.71 -19.43 13.62
N ALA A 188 -14.82 -18.44 13.50
CA ALA A 188 -14.31 -17.97 12.22
C ALA A 188 -13.71 -19.13 11.40
N GLY A 189 -12.90 -19.99 12.03
CA GLY A 189 -12.37 -21.19 11.39
C GLY A 189 -13.43 -22.19 10.92
N LYS A 190 -14.56 -22.31 11.64
CA LYS A 190 -15.70 -23.14 11.20
C LYS A 190 -16.38 -22.55 9.95
N VAL A 191 -16.49 -21.22 9.86
CA VAL A 191 -17.10 -20.55 8.70
C VAL A 191 -16.36 -20.88 7.41
N PHE A 192 -15.02 -20.88 7.42
CA PHE A 192 -14.23 -21.19 6.21
C PHE A 192 -14.41 -22.62 5.68
N ILE A 193 -14.72 -23.60 6.53
CA ILE A 193 -15.02 -24.97 6.07
C ILE A 193 -16.38 -25.02 5.37
N HIS A 194 -17.37 -24.34 5.91
CA HIS A 194 -18.71 -24.35 5.33
C HIS A 194 -18.85 -23.38 4.16
N LEU A 195 -17.96 -22.39 4.05
CA LEU A 195 -17.88 -21.42 2.97
C LEU A 195 -16.50 -21.46 2.30
N PRO A 196 -16.11 -22.55 1.62
CA PRO A 196 -14.77 -22.70 1.04
C PRO A 196 -14.45 -21.62 -0.01
N LEU A 197 -15.48 -21.08 -0.65
CA LEU A 197 -15.34 -19.99 -1.61
C LEU A 197 -14.79 -18.69 -0.99
N LEU A 198 -14.84 -18.50 0.34
CA LEU A 198 -14.30 -17.30 1.00
C LEU A 198 -12.79 -17.18 0.83
N VAL A 199 -12.15 -18.32 0.66
CA VAL A 199 -10.71 -18.43 0.48
C VAL A 199 -10.26 -17.89 -0.88
N PHE A 200 -11.13 -17.94 -1.89
CA PHE A 200 -10.86 -17.37 -3.21
C PHE A 200 -11.13 -15.86 -3.31
N GLN A 201 -11.75 -15.27 -2.29
CA GLN A 201 -12.10 -13.84 -2.30
C GLN A 201 -10.86 -12.93 -2.45
N PRO A 202 -9.73 -13.12 -1.73
CA PRO A 202 -8.53 -12.30 -1.92
C PRO A 202 -7.94 -12.38 -3.33
N PHE A 203 -8.08 -13.53 -4.00
CA PHE A 203 -7.63 -13.71 -5.39
C PHE A 203 -8.44 -12.84 -6.35
N TRP A 204 -9.77 -12.82 -6.21
CA TRP A 204 -10.62 -11.93 -6.99
C TRP A 204 -10.32 -10.45 -6.74
N THR A 205 -10.05 -10.06 -5.50
CA THR A 205 -9.65 -8.68 -5.19
C THR A 205 -8.29 -8.34 -5.79
N PHE A 206 -7.31 -9.26 -5.73
CA PHE A 206 -6.02 -9.07 -6.36
C PHE A 206 -6.15 -8.89 -7.88
N LEU A 207 -6.93 -9.75 -8.55
CA LEU A 207 -7.22 -9.62 -9.98
C LEU A 207 -7.86 -8.27 -10.31
N ALA A 208 -8.85 -7.83 -9.52
CA ALA A 208 -9.48 -6.52 -9.68
C ALA A 208 -8.48 -5.36 -9.52
N LEU A 209 -7.57 -5.43 -8.54
CA LEU A 209 -6.52 -4.43 -8.34
C LEU A 209 -5.52 -4.41 -9.50
N VAL A 210 -5.12 -5.58 -10.04
CA VAL A 210 -4.23 -5.66 -11.21
C VAL A 210 -4.89 -5.06 -12.45
N LEU A 211 -6.15 -5.42 -12.72
CA LEU A 211 -6.91 -4.86 -13.84
C LEU A 211 -7.07 -3.34 -13.70
N PHE A 212 -7.37 -2.86 -12.49
CA PHE A 212 -7.43 -1.44 -12.20
C PHE A 212 -6.07 -0.76 -12.41
N TRP A 213 -4.97 -1.38 -11.96
CA TRP A 213 -3.63 -0.82 -12.12
C TRP A 213 -3.23 -0.72 -13.60
N VAL A 214 -3.52 -1.75 -14.40
CA VAL A 214 -3.32 -1.71 -15.86
C VAL A 214 -4.15 -0.60 -16.50
N TYR A 215 -5.43 -0.51 -16.15
CA TYR A 215 -6.31 0.58 -16.62
C TYR A 215 -5.75 1.96 -16.24
N TRP A 216 -5.33 2.14 -14.98
CA TRP A 216 -4.76 3.38 -14.47
C TRP A 216 -3.49 3.79 -15.22
N ILE A 217 -2.58 2.84 -15.48
CA ILE A 217 -1.36 3.09 -16.28
C ILE A 217 -1.73 3.46 -17.71
N MET A 218 -2.68 2.77 -18.33
CA MET A 218 -3.14 3.10 -19.68
C MET A 218 -3.71 4.52 -19.74
N THR A 219 -4.61 4.90 -18.83
CA THR A 219 -5.13 6.27 -18.74
C THR A 219 -4.02 7.28 -18.52
N LEU A 220 -2.99 6.94 -17.73
CA LEU A 220 -1.85 7.83 -17.50
C LEU A 220 -1.04 8.06 -18.78
N LEU A 221 -0.77 6.99 -19.54
CA LEU A 221 -0.10 7.08 -20.84
C LEU A 221 -0.92 7.94 -21.81
N PHE A 222 -2.24 7.71 -21.90
CA PHE A 222 -3.12 8.55 -22.70
C PHE A 222 -3.05 10.02 -22.29
N LEU A 223 -3.13 10.31 -20.98
CA LEU A 223 -3.05 11.68 -20.46
C LEU A 223 -1.73 12.37 -20.87
N GLY A 224 -0.60 11.67 -20.77
CA GLY A 224 0.70 12.17 -21.22
C GLY A 224 0.75 12.49 -22.71
N THR A 225 -0.02 11.77 -23.53
CA THR A 225 -0.09 12.02 -24.97
C THR A 225 -1.11 13.07 -25.40
N THR A 226 -1.88 13.68 -24.48
CA THR A 226 -2.87 14.71 -24.84
C THR A 226 -2.28 16.11 -25.09
N GLY A 227 -1.01 16.34 -24.74
CA GLY A 227 -0.35 17.64 -24.90
C GLY A 227 -0.31 18.13 -26.34
N SER A 228 -0.36 19.45 -26.56
CA SER A 228 -0.17 20.03 -27.89
C SER A 228 1.31 20.03 -28.28
N ALA A 229 1.59 19.78 -29.56
CA ALA A 229 2.94 19.84 -30.09
C ALA A 229 3.39 21.30 -30.19
N VAL A 230 4.47 21.66 -29.48
CA VAL A 230 5.10 22.97 -29.52
C VAL A 230 6.56 22.79 -29.89
N GLN A 231 7.06 23.55 -30.85
CA GLN A 231 8.46 23.50 -31.23
C GLN A 231 9.31 24.28 -30.21
N ASN A 232 10.37 23.64 -29.72
CA ASN A 232 11.36 24.24 -28.83
C ASN A 232 12.40 25.03 -29.67
N ASP A 233 13.15 25.93 -29.03
CA ASP A 233 14.16 26.80 -29.66
C ASP A 233 15.27 26.01 -30.38
N GLN A 234 15.47 24.75 -29.97
CA GLN A 234 16.41 23.81 -30.59
C GLN A 234 15.81 23.04 -31.80
N GLY A 235 14.59 23.36 -32.23
CA GLY A 235 13.92 22.74 -33.35
C GLY A 235 13.21 21.42 -33.04
N PHE A 236 13.31 20.88 -31.81
CA PHE A 236 12.60 19.69 -31.36
C PHE A 236 11.12 19.97 -31.06
N VAL A 237 10.26 18.97 -31.21
CA VAL A 237 8.83 19.09 -30.84
C VAL A 237 8.63 18.56 -29.42
N GLU A 238 8.25 19.45 -28.51
CA GLU A 238 7.87 19.12 -27.13
C GLU A 238 6.33 19.09 -27.01
N PHE A 239 5.79 18.14 -26.25
CA PHE A 239 4.36 18.09 -25.97
C PHE A 239 4.04 18.82 -24.68
N LYS A 240 3.46 20.02 -24.80
CA LYS A 240 3.05 20.82 -23.65
C LYS A 240 1.58 20.57 -23.35
N VAL A 241 1.29 20.11 -22.14
CA VAL A 241 -0.08 20.00 -21.64
C VAL A 241 -0.51 21.39 -21.17
N SER A 242 -1.57 21.95 -21.75
CA SER A 242 -2.05 23.30 -21.45
C SER A 242 -3.47 23.28 -20.87
N GLY A 243 -3.76 24.24 -19.98
CA GLY A 243 -5.11 24.41 -19.41
C GLY A 243 -5.49 23.39 -18.32
N PRO A 244 -6.78 23.06 -18.16
CA PRO A 244 -7.29 22.20 -17.08
C PRO A 244 -6.68 20.80 -17.03
N LEU A 245 -6.15 20.31 -18.15
CA LEU A 245 -5.49 19.00 -18.27
C LEU A 245 -4.24 18.87 -17.38
N GLN A 246 -3.57 19.99 -17.04
CA GLN A 246 -2.41 19.96 -16.13
C GLN A 246 -2.78 19.46 -14.73
N TYR A 247 -4.01 19.72 -14.26
CA TYR A 247 -4.49 19.31 -12.94
C TYR A 247 -5.01 17.86 -12.91
N MET A 248 -5.25 17.25 -14.07
CA MET A 248 -5.76 15.87 -14.16
C MET A 248 -4.78 14.84 -13.62
N TRP A 249 -3.47 15.13 -13.63
CA TRP A 249 -2.47 14.27 -12.99
C TRP A 249 -2.74 14.09 -11.49
N TRP A 250 -3.04 15.18 -10.77
CA TRP A 250 -3.35 15.10 -9.33
C TRP A 250 -4.64 14.33 -9.07
N TYR A 251 -5.67 14.58 -9.87
CA TYR A 251 -6.91 13.80 -9.82
C TYR A 251 -6.64 12.30 -10.04
N HIS A 252 -5.79 11.95 -11.00
CA HIS A 252 -5.42 10.56 -11.31
C HIS A 252 -4.67 9.89 -10.15
N VAL A 253 -3.76 10.60 -9.49
CA VAL A 253 -3.04 10.12 -8.30
C VAL A 253 -3.99 9.91 -7.11
N VAL A 254 -4.90 10.86 -6.85
CA VAL A 254 -5.92 10.70 -5.80
C VAL A 254 -6.85 9.55 -6.12
N GLY A 255 -7.24 9.40 -7.39
CA GLY A 255 -8.06 8.30 -7.91
C GLY A 255 -7.41 6.94 -7.71
N LEU A 256 -6.07 6.82 -7.85
CA LEU A 256 -5.33 5.59 -7.56
C LEU A 256 -5.60 5.10 -6.14
N ILE A 257 -5.47 5.99 -5.17
CA ILE A 257 -5.64 5.67 -3.75
C ILE A 257 -7.11 5.37 -3.47
N TRP A 258 -8.01 6.23 -3.92
CA TRP A 258 -9.44 6.10 -3.64
C TRP A 258 -10.03 4.81 -4.22
N ILE A 259 -9.78 4.51 -5.50
CA ILE A 259 -10.34 3.31 -6.13
C ILE A 259 -9.72 2.05 -5.53
N SER A 260 -8.45 2.08 -5.11
CA SER A 260 -7.83 0.97 -4.38
C SER A 260 -8.54 0.71 -3.04
N GLU A 261 -8.79 1.77 -2.25
CA GLU A 261 -9.55 1.64 -0.99
C GLU A 261 -10.98 1.15 -1.24
N PHE A 262 -11.62 1.60 -2.32
CA PHE A 262 -12.95 1.15 -2.71
C PHE A 262 -12.99 -0.35 -3.03
N ILE A 263 -12.02 -0.85 -3.80
CA ILE A 263 -11.90 -2.28 -4.13
C ILE A 263 -11.69 -3.11 -2.86
N LEU A 264 -10.85 -2.65 -1.93
CA LEU A 264 -10.61 -3.31 -0.64
C LEU A 264 -11.84 -3.27 0.28
N ALA A 265 -12.57 -2.16 0.32
CA ALA A 265 -13.80 -2.04 1.11
C ALA A 265 -14.92 -2.94 0.53
N CYS A 266 -15.03 -3.05 -0.79
CA CYS A 266 -15.91 -4.03 -1.46
C CYS A 266 -15.58 -5.47 -1.04
N GLN A 267 -14.29 -5.81 -0.91
CA GLN A 267 -13.86 -7.11 -0.40
C GLN A 267 -14.34 -7.33 1.04
N GLN A 268 -14.09 -6.37 1.93
CA GLN A 268 -14.47 -6.45 3.34
C GLN A 268 -15.99 -6.63 3.51
N MET A 269 -16.78 -5.82 2.82
CA MET A 269 -18.25 -5.90 2.84
C MET A 269 -18.77 -7.23 2.29
N THR A 270 -18.16 -7.75 1.22
CA THR A 270 -18.50 -9.06 0.65
C THR A 270 -18.26 -10.19 1.65
N VAL A 271 -17.07 -10.23 2.27
CA VAL A 271 -16.71 -11.23 3.28
C VAL A 271 -17.65 -11.12 4.49
N ALA A 272 -17.82 -9.91 5.04
CA ALA A 272 -18.69 -9.66 6.18
C ALA A 272 -20.13 -10.12 5.89
N GLY A 273 -20.66 -9.77 4.73
CA GLY A 273 -22.01 -10.14 4.33
C GLY A 273 -22.21 -11.65 4.16
N ALA A 274 -21.20 -12.38 3.68
CA ALA A 274 -21.27 -13.84 3.56
C ALA A 274 -21.18 -14.52 4.92
N VAL A 275 -20.28 -14.05 5.80
CA VAL A 275 -20.10 -14.55 7.17
C VAL A 275 -21.36 -14.30 8.01
N VAL A 276 -21.95 -13.11 7.95
CA VAL A 276 -23.18 -12.75 8.66
C VAL A 276 -24.35 -13.63 8.19
N THR A 277 -24.54 -13.78 6.88
CA THR A 277 -25.57 -14.69 6.34
C THR A 277 -25.37 -16.12 6.86
N TYR A 278 -24.14 -16.64 6.84
CA TYR A 278 -23.88 -17.98 7.38
C TYR A 278 -24.10 -18.06 8.90
N TYR A 279 -23.65 -17.06 9.67
CA TYR A 279 -23.71 -17.08 11.12
C TYR A 279 -25.15 -17.03 11.64
N PHE A 280 -25.97 -16.12 11.11
CA PHE A 280 -27.34 -15.89 11.60
C PHE A 280 -28.39 -16.84 11.00
N THR A 281 -28.11 -17.52 9.88
CA THR A 281 -29.01 -18.56 9.37
C THR A 281 -28.93 -19.81 10.25
N ARG A 282 -29.95 -20.02 11.09
CA ARG A 282 -30.02 -21.16 12.04
C ARG A 282 -30.07 -22.51 11.31
N ASP A 283 -31.02 -22.69 10.39
CA ASP A 283 -31.11 -23.89 9.55
C ASP A 283 -30.24 -23.72 8.29
N LYS A 284 -29.13 -24.46 8.23
CA LYS A 284 -28.16 -24.38 7.14
C LYS A 284 -28.72 -24.83 5.78
N ARG A 285 -29.87 -25.52 5.76
CA ARG A 285 -30.59 -25.87 4.52
C ARG A 285 -31.18 -24.65 3.81
N ASN A 286 -31.45 -23.57 4.55
CA ASN A 286 -31.97 -22.32 4.01
C ASN A 286 -30.85 -21.35 3.55
N LEU A 287 -29.59 -21.80 3.50
CA LEU A 287 -28.52 -20.98 2.96
C LEU A 287 -28.62 -20.92 1.43
N PRO A 288 -28.37 -19.76 0.81
CA PRO A 288 -28.21 -19.69 -0.64
C PRO A 288 -27.05 -20.60 -1.06
N PHE A 289 -27.15 -21.19 -2.26
CA PHE A 289 -26.16 -22.14 -2.80
C PHE A 289 -24.72 -21.59 -2.72
N THR A 290 -24.55 -20.29 -2.97
CA THR A 290 -23.28 -19.58 -2.79
C THR A 290 -23.48 -18.27 -2.00
N PRO A 291 -23.30 -18.28 -0.66
CA PRO A 291 -23.52 -17.10 0.19
C PRO A 291 -22.64 -15.91 -0.15
N ILE A 292 -21.46 -16.14 -0.72
CA ILE A 292 -20.57 -15.08 -1.20
C ILE A 292 -21.15 -14.38 -2.41
N LEU A 293 -21.63 -15.12 -3.41
CA LEU A 293 -22.22 -14.49 -4.61
C LEU A 293 -23.49 -13.72 -4.25
N ALA A 294 -24.28 -14.22 -3.30
CA ALA A 294 -25.41 -13.49 -2.73
C ALA A 294 -24.96 -12.19 -2.04
N SER A 295 -23.84 -12.23 -1.31
CA SER A 295 -23.22 -11.07 -0.68
C SER A 295 -22.70 -10.04 -1.71
N VAL A 296 -22.00 -10.49 -2.76
CA VAL A 296 -21.56 -9.66 -3.89
C VAL A 296 -22.75 -9.00 -4.58
N ASN A 297 -23.80 -9.76 -4.86
CA ASN A 297 -25.01 -9.24 -5.50
C ASN A 297 -25.69 -8.18 -4.63
N ARG A 298 -25.74 -8.37 -3.31
CA ARG A 298 -26.27 -7.38 -2.37
C ARG A 298 -25.37 -6.13 -2.31
N LEU A 299 -24.05 -6.29 -2.33
CA LEU A 299 -23.09 -5.18 -2.41
C LEU A 299 -23.35 -4.34 -3.66
N ILE A 300 -23.37 -4.96 -4.83
CA ILE A 300 -23.56 -4.27 -6.12
C ILE A 300 -24.92 -3.58 -6.20
N ARG A 301 -25.99 -4.25 -5.75
CA ARG A 301 -27.35 -3.69 -5.85
C ARG A 301 -27.66 -2.60 -4.83
N TYR A 302 -27.12 -2.69 -3.61
CA TYR A 302 -27.62 -1.86 -2.49
C TYR A 302 -26.55 -1.05 -1.75
N HIS A 303 -25.28 -1.48 -1.75
CA HIS A 303 -24.25 -0.88 -0.88
C HIS A 303 -23.08 -0.23 -1.62
N LEU A 304 -23.04 -0.32 -2.95
CA LEU A 304 -21.93 0.22 -3.75
C LEU A 304 -21.68 1.71 -3.47
N GLY A 305 -22.75 2.52 -3.36
CA GLY A 305 -22.64 3.95 -3.04
C GLY A 305 -22.13 4.24 -1.64
N THR A 306 -22.57 3.48 -0.62
CA THR A 306 -22.09 3.61 0.75
C THR A 306 -20.61 3.26 0.85
N VAL A 307 -20.19 2.17 0.21
CA VAL A 307 -18.80 1.72 0.17
C VAL A 307 -17.91 2.73 -0.59
N ALA A 308 -18.42 3.30 -1.70
CA ALA A 308 -17.72 4.37 -2.43
C ALA A 308 -17.52 5.63 -1.58
N LYS A 309 -18.56 6.05 -0.85
CA LYS A 309 -18.49 7.21 0.04
C LYS A 309 -17.55 6.97 1.22
N GLY A 310 -17.61 5.80 1.86
CA GLY A 310 -16.76 5.50 3.01
C GLY A 310 -15.28 5.34 2.63
N SER A 311 -14.99 4.67 1.51
CA SER A 311 -13.62 4.60 0.96
C SER A 311 -13.07 5.98 0.56
N PHE A 312 -13.92 6.91 0.13
CA PHE A 312 -13.51 8.30 -0.11
C PHE A 312 -13.10 9.00 1.19
N ILE A 313 -13.91 8.88 2.25
CA ILE A 313 -13.61 9.48 3.56
C ILE A 313 -12.31 8.91 4.14
N ILE A 314 -12.08 7.60 4.01
CA ILE A 314 -10.80 6.96 4.39
C ILE A 314 -9.64 7.58 3.60
N THR A 315 -9.81 7.80 2.30
CA THR A 315 -8.79 8.41 1.44
C THR A 315 -8.41 9.83 1.86
N LEU A 316 -9.39 10.64 2.29
CA LEU A 316 -9.16 12.00 2.78
C LEU A 316 -8.25 12.05 4.03
N VAL A 317 -8.26 11.00 4.85
CA VAL A 317 -7.37 10.88 6.02
C VAL A 317 -6.03 10.22 5.65
N LYS A 318 -6.07 9.28 4.71
CA LYS A 318 -4.90 8.50 4.27
C LYS A 318 -3.87 9.35 3.53
N ILE A 319 -4.30 10.27 2.65
CA ILE A 319 -3.41 11.15 1.90
C ILE A 319 -2.56 12.05 2.82
N PRO A 320 -3.15 12.85 3.74
CA PRO A 320 -2.37 13.64 4.70
C PRO A 320 -1.42 12.80 5.54
N ARG A 321 -1.85 11.60 5.97
CA ARG A 321 -1.01 10.69 6.74
C ARG A 321 0.23 10.24 5.95
N MET A 322 0.06 9.87 4.68
CA MET A 322 1.18 9.50 3.80
C MET A 322 2.15 10.67 3.59
N ILE A 323 1.63 11.89 3.39
CA ILE A 323 2.45 13.10 3.24
C ILE A 323 3.26 13.36 4.51
N LEU A 324 2.64 13.31 5.69
CA LEU A 324 3.34 13.50 6.96
C LEU A 324 4.39 12.42 7.23
N MET A 325 4.09 11.16 6.87
CA MET A 325 5.08 10.07 6.95
C MET A 325 6.27 10.30 6.02
N TYR A 326 6.03 10.76 4.80
CA TYR A 326 7.09 11.12 3.87
C TYR A 326 7.96 12.27 4.40
N ILE A 327 7.33 13.35 4.88
CA ILE A 327 8.04 14.48 5.50
C ILE A 327 8.88 14.01 6.70
N HIS A 328 8.31 13.19 7.58
CA HIS A 328 9.05 12.65 8.72
C HIS A 328 10.25 11.80 8.29
N SER A 329 10.11 11.00 7.22
CA SER A 329 11.23 10.24 6.67
C SER A 329 12.34 11.12 6.11
N GLN A 330 11.99 12.23 5.45
CA GLN A 330 12.94 13.19 4.89
C GLN A 330 13.66 14.02 5.97
N LEU A 331 12.95 14.34 7.06
CA LEU A 331 13.49 15.11 8.18
C LEU A 331 14.23 14.27 9.23
N LYS A 332 14.27 12.94 9.05
CA LYS A 332 14.93 12.02 9.97
C LYS A 332 16.42 12.36 10.09
N GLY A 333 16.81 12.84 11.27
CA GLY A 333 18.19 13.26 11.58
C GLY A 333 18.48 14.76 11.41
N LYS A 334 17.53 15.55 10.90
CA LYS A 334 17.67 17.01 10.70
C LYS A 334 16.63 17.86 11.46
N GLU A 335 15.70 17.21 12.17
CA GLU A 335 14.59 17.84 12.91
C GLU A 335 14.95 18.18 14.36
N ASN A 336 14.39 19.28 14.87
CA ASN A 336 14.42 19.61 16.30
C ASN A 336 13.39 18.77 17.09
N ALA A 337 13.53 18.73 18.43
CA ALA A 337 12.69 17.89 19.28
C ALA A 337 11.18 18.21 19.18
N CYS A 338 10.84 19.49 19.02
CA CYS A 338 9.45 19.95 18.88
C CYS A 338 8.81 19.45 17.57
N ALA A 339 9.47 19.65 16.42
CA ALA A 339 8.99 19.18 15.12
C ALA A 339 8.82 17.65 15.10
N ARG A 340 9.77 16.92 15.69
CA ARG A 340 9.67 15.45 15.85
C ARG A 340 8.44 15.04 16.66
N CYS A 341 8.17 15.73 17.77
CA CYS A 341 7.03 15.44 18.64
C CYS A 341 5.71 15.70 17.91
N VAL A 342 5.57 16.85 17.26
CA VAL A 342 4.36 17.24 16.50
C VAL A 342 4.10 16.27 15.36
N LEU A 343 5.11 15.96 14.54
CA LEU A 343 4.97 15.02 13.41
C LEU A 343 4.53 13.63 13.89
N LYS A 344 5.16 13.10 14.94
CA LYS A 344 4.77 11.79 15.50
C LYS A 344 3.36 11.80 16.07
N SER A 345 2.97 12.87 16.75
CA SER A 345 1.62 13.03 17.30
C SER A 345 0.57 13.06 16.19
N CYS A 346 0.75 13.91 15.17
CA CYS A 346 -0.18 14.00 14.03
C CYS A 346 -0.28 12.68 13.25
N ILE A 347 0.84 12.01 13.00
CA ILE A 347 0.86 10.69 12.34
C ILE A 347 0.07 9.65 13.17
N CYS A 348 0.24 9.67 14.49
CA CYS A 348 -0.49 8.79 15.41
C CYS A 348 -2.00 9.08 15.38
N CYS A 349 -2.40 10.34 15.50
CA CYS A 349 -3.81 10.75 15.48
C CYS A 349 -4.49 10.38 14.16
N LEU A 350 -3.85 10.64 13.01
CA LEU A 350 -4.39 10.27 11.71
C LEU A 350 -4.44 8.75 11.52
N TRP A 351 -3.49 7.99 12.07
CA TRP A 351 -3.58 6.54 12.06
C TRP A 351 -4.75 6.02 12.90
N CYS A 352 -4.95 6.56 14.10
CA CYS A 352 -6.10 6.22 14.95
C CYS A 352 -7.42 6.56 14.25
N LEU A 353 -7.51 7.73 13.61
CA LEU A 353 -8.68 8.14 12.84
C LEU A 353 -8.93 7.22 11.64
N GLU A 354 -7.90 6.89 10.86
CA GLU A 354 -7.99 5.94 9.75
C GLU A 354 -8.47 4.56 10.23
N LYS A 355 -7.99 4.08 11.39
CA LYS A 355 -8.44 2.82 11.97
C LYS A 355 -9.90 2.85 12.42
N CYS A 356 -10.34 3.96 13.01
CA CYS A 356 -11.75 4.15 13.37
C CYS A 356 -12.64 4.18 12.12
N LEU A 357 -12.25 4.93 11.09
CA LEU A 357 -13.01 5.03 9.84
C LEU A 357 -13.08 3.69 9.09
N ASN A 358 -12.00 2.91 9.07
CA ASN A 358 -12.00 1.55 8.50
C ASN A 358 -12.88 0.57 9.27
N TYR A 359 -13.20 0.84 10.54
CA TYR A 359 -14.12 0.00 11.32
C TYR A 359 -15.57 0.42 11.12
N LEU A 360 -15.83 1.71 10.87
CA LEU A 360 -17.17 2.25 10.64
C LEU A 360 -17.68 2.04 9.21
N ASN A 361 -16.77 2.05 8.24
CA ASN A 361 -17.05 1.71 6.84
C ASN A 361 -17.14 0.19 6.68
#